data_AF-A0A5P9HUX8-F1
#
_entry.id   AF-A0A5P9HUX8-F1
#
_cell.length_a   1.000
_cell.length_b   1.000
_cell.length_c   1.000
_cell.angle_alpha   90.00
_cell.angle_beta   90.00
_cell.angle_gamma   90.00
#
_symmetry.space_group_name_H-M   'P 1'
#
loop_
_entity.id
_entity.type
_entity.pdbx_description
1 polymer ?
#
loop_
_entity_poly.entity_id
_entity_poly.type
_entity_poly.pdbx_seq_one_letter_code
_entity_poly.pdbx_strand_id
1 'polypeptide(L)'
;MWNITKEAKERFEKCTLLPIRESAEEWERALEDAKEEGEDLLADLKEELEEAREELLQNLPSQFISYVEDGTLNQPTLPKQVRENYLHWVGEETKKFERVLDAAAEQTQHALTNLETSVQEVFEESLHDATIQCLKRKDNSLQIDINTDGGFSSKALIQFTFEDIIKEEFDEPLQVDQWFIYYELQKVREGFAFRVLFECPKAEWTIVAKNIKAEYFYRPATYQKLKDENKLEETTLEEYLKTLNPDFDYWLITPDVKLPIQLNDIKQLNRESNPFHFIYTNVYEDPYAYLAEPIAKEDLEATALSSELELQVRAWNTMYENPIEHADIINRVLSKIVKTEQNEMLLYVYVNHFYKEGILIEAVIEKYQDDLNC
;
A
#
# COMPACT_ATOMS: atom_id res chain seq x y z
N MET A 1 -5.22 16.67 -22.42
CA MET A 1 -5.47 15.26 -22.77
C MET A 1 -5.03 14.48 -21.56
N TRP A 2 -5.84 13.54 -21.08
CA TRP A 2 -5.51 12.74 -19.91
C TRP A 2 -4.53 11.65 -20.28
N ASN A 3 -3.57 11.38 -19.40
CA ASN A 3 -2.69 10.23 -19.54
C ASN A 3 -3.43 8.99 -19.02
N ILE A 4 -3.95 9.07 -17.80
CA ILE A 4 -4.71 7.99 -17.18
C ILE A 4 -6.15 8.00 -17.71
N THR A 5 -6.55 6.88 -18.30
CA THR A 5 -7.86 6.65 -18.89
C THR A 5 -8.36 5.26 -18.52
N LYS A 6 -9.69 5.10 -18.47
CA LYS A 6 -10.31 3.79 -18.26
C LYS A 6 -9.84 2.77 -19.30
N GLU A 7 -9.70 3.17 -20.57
CA GLU A 7 -9.24 2.28 -21.63
C GLU A 7 -7.79 1.81 -21.44
N ALA A 8 -6.89 2.69 -20.97
CA ALA A 8 -5.51 2.32 -20.68
C ALA A 8 -5.43 1.31 -19.53
N LYS A 9 -6.23 1.52 -18.48
CA LYS A 9 -6.35 0.59 -17.34
C LYS A 9 -6.91 -0.76 -17.78
N GLU A 10 -8.04 -0.78 -18.49
CA GLU A 10 -8.66 -2.02 -18.97
C GLU A 10 -7.72 -2.82 -19.89
N ARG A 11 -6.96 -2.13 -20.75
CA ARG A 11 -5.94 -2.79 -21.58
C ARG A 11 -4.86 -3.45 -20.73
N PHE A 12 -4.35 -2.74 -19.72
CA PHE A 12 -3.34 -3.27 -18.81
C PHE A 12 -3.86 -4.53 -18.08
N GLU A 13 -5.05 -4.44 -17.47
CA GLU A 13 -5.70 -5.57 -16.79
C GLU A 13 -5.87 -6.79 -17.70
N LYS A 14 -6.29 -6.57 -18.95
CA LYS A 14 -6.48 -7.64 -19.94
C LYS A 14 -5.17 -8.32 -20.33
N CYS A 15 -4.06 -7.59 -20.33
CA CYS A 15 -2.74 -8.15 -20.63
C CYS A 15 -2.13 -8.89 -19.43
N THR A 16 -2.51 -8.53 -18.20
CA THR A 16 -2.02 -9.16 -16.96
C THR A 16 -3.01 -10.16 -16.37
N LEU A 17 -4.07 -10.51 -17.12
CA LEU A 17 -5.19 -11.32 -16.63
C LEU A 17 -4.79 -12.70 -16.13
N LEU A 18 -3.77 -13.30 -16.75
CA LEU A 18 -3.28 -14.63 -16.39
C LEU A 18 -1.78 -14.56 -16.05
N PRO A 19 -1.41 -14.43 -14.77
CA PRO A 19 -0.02 -14.56 -14.34
C PRO A 19 0.44 -15.99 -14.54
N ILE A 20 1.71 -16.17 -14.93
CA ILE A 20 2.33 -17.51 -15.07
C ILE A 20 3.70 -17.51 -14.39
N ARG A 21 4.12 -18.65 -13.83
CA ARG A 21 5.42 -18.80 -13.18
C ARG A 21 6.56 -18.50 -14.16
N GLU A 22 7.51 -17.68 -13.75
CA GLU A 22 8.51 -17.11 -14.65
C GLU A 22 9.66 -18.10 -14.95
N SER A 23 10.00 -18.91 -13.96
CA SER A 23 11.18 -19.78 -13.98
C SER A 23 10.85 -21.26 -13.73
N ALA A 24 11.80 -22.16 -14.00
CA ALA A 24 11.62 -23.58 -13.66
C ALA A 24 11.68 -23.80 -12.14
N GLU A 25 12.51 -23.02 -11.46
CA GLU A 25 12.66 -23.02 -10.01
C GLU A 25 11.37 -22.56 -9.29
N GLU A 26 10.67 -21.54 -9.81
CA GLU A 26 9.33 -21.19 -9.29
C GLU A 26 8.31 -22.31 -9.49
N TRP A 27 8.38 -23.05 -10.59
CA TRP A 27 7.51 -24.21 -10.79
C TRP A 27 7.82 -25.33 -9.79
N GLU A 28 9.10 -25.61 -9.56
CA GLU A 28 9.53 -26.63 -8.60
C GLU A 28 9.05 -26.27 -7.18
N ARG A 29 9.27 -25.02 -6.75
CA ARG A 29 8.78 -24.51 -5.46
C ARG A 29 7.27 -24.59 -5.34
N ALA A 30 6.52 -24.04 -6.29
CA ALA A 30 5.06 -24.03 -6.23
C ALA A 30 4.45 -25.45 -6.19
N LEU A 31 5.07 -26.43 -6.88
CA LEU A 31 4.62 -27.82 -6.84
C LEU A 31 4.98 -28.53 -5.53
N GLU A 32 6.09 -28.15 -4.90
CA GLU A 32 6.47 -28.63 -3.57
C GLU A 32 5.51 -28.07 -2.52
N ASP A 33 5.27 -26.76 -2.50
CA ASP A 33 4.37 -26.07 -1.58
C ASP A 33 2.94 -26.66 -1.66
N ALA A 34 2.38 -26.76 -2.86
CA ALA A 34 1.04 -27.33 -3.05
C ALA A 34 0.94 -28.78 -2.54
N LYS A 35 2.02 -29.56 -2.67
CA LYS A 35 2.06 -30.93 -2.17
C LYS A 35 2.12 -30.98 -0.64
N GLU A 36 2.84 -30.05 -0.01
CA GLU A 36 2.91 -29.93 1.44
C GLU A 36 1.57 -29.51 2.05
N GLU A 37 0.85 -28.60 1.37
CA GLU A 37 -0.45 -28.09 1.79
C GLU A 37 -1.62 -29.02 1.40
N GLY A 38 -1.38 -29.99 0.50
CA GLY A 38 -2.38 -30.93 0.01
C GLY A 38 -3.32 -30.35 -1.03
N GLU A 39 -2.89 -29.33 -1.74
CA GLU A 39 -3.60 -28.61 -2.80
C GLU A 39 -3.37 -29.27 -4.18
N ASP A 40 -4.34 -29.11 -5.09
CA ASP A 40 -4.23 -29.56 -6.48
C ASP A 40 -3.96 -28.37 -7.40
N LEU A 41 -2.74 -27.84 -7.31
CA LEU A 41 -2.31 -26.65 -8.07
C LEU A 41 -2.60 -26.75 -9.57
N LEU A 42 -2.50 -27.94 -10.16
CA LEU A 42 -2.75 -28.10 -11.60
C LEU A 42 -4.24 -27.98 -11.95
N ALA A 43 -5.12 -28.44 -11.05
CA ALA A 43 -6.56 -28.22 -11.19
C ALA A 43 -6.90 -26.74 -11.03
N ASP A 44 -6.32 -26.07 -10.03
CA ASP A 44 -6.56 -24.65 -9.75
C ASP A 44 -6.12 -23.78 -10.94
N LEU A 45 -4.91 -23.98 -11.45
CA LEU A 45 -4.42 -23.29 -12.65
C LEU A 45 -5.34 -23.52 -13.86
N LYS A 46 -5.90 -24.72 -14.00
CA LYS A 46 -6.82 -25.01 -15.11
C LYS A 46 -8.13 -24.25 -14.96
N GLU A 47 -8.63 -24.12 -13.73
CA GLU A 47 -9.81 -23.31 -13.43
C GLU A 47 -9.55 -21.84 -13.71
N GLU A 48 -8.43 -21.27 -13.23
CA GLU A 48 -8.02 -19.89 -13.52
C GLU A 48 -7.96 -19.59 -15.03
N LEU A 49 -7.37 -20.50 -15.81
CA LEU A 49 -7.29 -20.34 -17.27
C LEU A 49 -8.68 -20.41 -17.92
N GLU A 50 -9.58 -21.26 -17.42
CA GLU A 50 -10.95 -21.37 -17.94
C GLU A 50 -11.76 -20.11 -17.60
N GLU A 51 -11.63 -19.56 -16.39
CA GLU A 51 -12.27 -18.30 -16.00
C GLU A 51 -11.81 -17.13 -16.87
N ALA A 52 -10.51 -17.05 -17.17
CA ALA A 52 -9.93 -16.01 -18.01
C ALA A 52 -10.11 -16.27 -19.53
N ARG A 53 -10.56 -17.46 -19.93
CA ARG A 53 -10.48 -17.97 -21.31
C ARG A 53 -11.07 -17.04 -22.36
N GLU A 54 -12.30 -16.57 -22.12
CA GLU A 54 -13.02 -15.73 -23.08
C GLU A 54 -12.28 -14.42 -23.35
N GLU A 55 -11.81 -13.76 -22.29
CA GLU A 55 -11.06 -12.50 -22.39
C GLU A 55 -9.68 -12.71 -23.02
N LEU A 56 -8.97 -13.77 -22.65
CA LEU A 56 -7.66 -14.08 -23.25
C LEU A 56 -7.77 -14.31 -24.76
N LEU A 57 -8.80 -15.02 -25.24
CA LEU A 57 -9.01 -15.25 -26.66
C LEU A 57 -9.27 -13.97 -27.47
N GLN A 58 -9.78 -12.92 -26.83
CA GLN A 58 -10.05 -11.63 -27.47
C GLN A 58 -8.82 -10.69 -27.48
N ASN A 59 -7.95 -10.79 -26.47
CA ASN A 59 -6.90 -9.80 -26.22
C ASN A 59 -5.47 -10.33 -26.46
N LEU A 60 -5.24 -11.64 -26.41
CA LEU A 60 -3.90 -12.20 -26.59
C LEU A 60 -3.43 -12.16 -28.05
N PRO A 61 -2.12 -11.95 -28.27
CA PRO A 61 -1.51 -12.20 -29.56
C PRO A 61 -1.80 -13.61 -30.08
N SER A 62 -2.07 -13.72 -31.39
CA SER A 62 -2.51 -14.97 -32.04
C SER A 62 -1.59 -16.17 -31.80
N GLN A 63 -0.30 -15.93 -31.54
CA GLN A 63 0.69 -16.97 -31.25
C GLN A 63 0.44 -17.73 -29.93
N PHE A 64 -0.35 -17.17 -29.02
CA PHE A 64 -0.68 -17.79 -27.72
C PHE A 64 -2.02 -18.52 -27.72
N ILE A 65 -2.87 -18.29 -28.73
CA ILE A 65 -4.26 -18.77 -28.77
C ILE A 65 -4.36 -20.28 -28.69
N SER A 66 -3.50 -21.03 -29.38
CA SER A 66 -3.51 -22.50 -29.32
C SER A 66 -3.30 -23.03 -27.89
N TYR A 67 -2.49 -22.33 -27.09
CA TYR A 67 -2.18 -22.72 -25.72
C TYR A 67 -3.30 -22.36 -24.73
N VAL A 68 -4.14 -21.38 -25.08
CA VAL A 68 -5.41 -21.13 -24.37
C VAL A 68 -6.43 -22.20 -24.73
N GLU A 69 -6.52 -22.55 -26.01
CA GLU A 69 -7.51 -23.52 -26.51
C GLU A 69 -7.26 -24.94 -25.96
N ASP A 70 -6.01 -25.35 -25.84
CA ASP A 70 -5.62 -26.66 -25.32
C ASP A 70 -5.40 -26.71 -23.79
N GLY A 71 -5.52 -25.56 -23.11
CA GLY A 71 -5.44 -25.45 -21.66
C GLY A 71 -4.02 -25.50 -21.10
N THR A 72 -2.99 -25.21 -21.88
CA THR A 72 -1.58 -25.33 -21.47
C THR A 72 -0.88 -24.01 -21.15
N LEU A 73 -1.51 -22.85 -21.39
CA LEU A 73 -0.86 -21.53 -21.28
C LEU A 73 -0.27 -21.21 -19.90
N ASN A 74 -0.87 -21.65 -18.80
CA ASN A 74 -0.34 -21.45 -17.45
C ASN A 74 0.12 -22.75 -16.80
N GLN A 75 0.48 -23.76 -17.59
CA GLN A 75 0.85 -25.08 -17.09
C GLN A 75 2.38 -25.29 -17.15
N PRO A 76 2.96 -26.15 -16.30
CA PRO A 76 4.39 -26.47 -16.35
C PRO A 76 4.82 -27.16 -17.65
N THR A 77 3.86 -27.70 -18.41
CA THR A 77 4.06 -28.29 -19.73
C THR A 77 4.24 -27.26 -20.84
N LEU A 78 3.99 -25.96 -20.57
CA LEU A 78 4.19 -24.90 -21.55
C LEU A 78 5.65 -24.87 -22.02
N PRO A 79 5.92 -24.92 -23.34
CA PRO A 79 7.29 -24.86 -23.84
C PRO A 79 8.00 -23.59 -23.36
N LYS A 80 9.23 -23.74 -22.85
CA LYS A 80 10.03 -22.62 -22.30
C LYS A 80 10.06 -21.38 -23.20
N GLN A 81 10.26 -21.57 -24.50
CA GLN A 81 10.29 -20.46 -25.45
C GLN A 81 8.95 -19.70 -25.55
N VAL A 82 7.83 -20.42 -25.47
CA VAL A 82 6.49 -19.82 -25.50
C VAL A 82 6.25 -19.02 -24.23
N ARG A 83 6.63 -19.59 -23.09
CA ARG A 83 6.59 -18.94 -21.79
C ARG A 83 7.37 -17.63 -21.77
N GLU A 84 8.64 -17.66 -22.18
CA GLU A 84 9.49 -16.47 -22.24
C GLU A 84 8.91 -15.41 -23.19
N ASN A 85 8.35 -15.83 -24.33
CA ASN A 85 7.70 -14.90 -25.25
C ASN A 85 6.42 -14.27 -24.65
N TYR A 86 5.64 -15.04 -23.89
CA TYR A 86 4.46 -14.54 -23.17
C TYR A 86 4.85 -13.52 -22.11
N LEU A 87 5.78 -13.88 -21.23
CA LEU A 87 6.29 -12.99 -20.17
C LEU A 87 6.91 -11.72 -20.75
N HIS A 88 7.66 -11.84 -21.85
CA HIS A 88 8.19 -10.66 -22.55
C HIS A 88 7.07 -9.76 -23.09
N TRP A 89 6.03 -10.34 -23.70
CA TRP A 89 4.90 -9.57 -24.19
C TRP A 89 4.14 -8.87 -23.05
N VAL A 90 3.83 -9.59 -21.97
CA VAL A 90 3.20 -9.00 -20.76
C VAL A 90 4.06 -7.86 -20.22
N GLY A 91 5.37 -8.09 -20.04
CA GLY A 91 6.30 -7.07 -19.57
C GLY A 91 6.37 -5.82 -20.45
N GLU A 92 6.31 -5.98 -21.79
CA GLU A 92 6.27 -4.84 -22.70
C GLU A 92 4.93 -4.08 -22.66
N GLU A 93 3.80 -4.74 -22.39
CA GLU A 93 2.52 -4.07 -22.14
C GLU A 93 2.50 -3.37 -20.77
N THR A 94 3.04 -4.00 -19.72
CA THR A 94 3.22 -3.38 -18.40
C THR A 94 4.02 -2.08 -18.49
N LYS A 95 5.18 -2.09 -19.18
CA LYS A 95 6.00 -0.88 -19.42
C LYS A 95 5.29 0.22 -20.21
N LYS A 96 4.28 -0.12 -21.01
CA LYS A 96 3.46 0.91 -21.69
C LYS A 96 2.56 1.60 -20.68
N PHE A 97 1.97 0.84 -19.77
CA PHE A 97 1.12 1.40 -18.72
C PHE A 97 1.93 2.15 -17.66
N GLU A 98 3.11 1.67 -17.26
CA GLU A 98 4.03 2.40 -16.38
C GLU A 98 4.36 3.79 -16.94
N ARG A 99 4.65 3.91 -18.24
CA ARG A 99 4.87 5.23 -18.87
C ARG A 99 3.65 6.14 -18.83
N VAL A 100 2.44 5.58 -18.82
CA VAL A 100 1.20 6.36 -18.64
C VAL A 100 1.11 6.87 -17.20
N LEU A 101 1.44 6.03 -16.23
CA LEU A 101 1.49 6.40 -14.81
C LEU A 101 2.56 7.49 -14.56
N ASP A 102 3.76 7.33 -15.11
CA ASP A 102 4.85 8.31 -15.02
C ASP A 102 4.41 9.67 -15.57
N ALA A 103 3.81 9.68 -16.77
CA ALA A 103 3.34 10.92 -17.39
C ALA A 103 2.22 11.60 -16.58
N ALA A 104 1.32 10.83 -15.97
CA ALA A 104 0.29 11.36 -15.08
C ALA A 104 0.86 11.90 -13.76
N ALA A 105 1.86 11.22 -13.20
CA ALA A 105 2.56 11.66 -12.00
C ALA A 105 3.30 12.98 -12.27
N GLU A 106 4.03 13.10 -13.38
CA GLU A 106 4.69 14.34 -13.80
C GLU A 106 3.70 15.51 -13.96
N GLN A 107 2.54 15.27 -14.59
CA GLN A 107 1.49 16.29 -14.73
C GLN A 107 0.91 16.71 -13.39
N THR A 108 0.68 15.74 -12.51
CA THR A 108 0.19 15.98 -11.14
C THR A 108 1.18 16.87 -10.39
N GLN A 109 2.46 16.52 -10.39
CA GLN A 109 3.52 17.32 -9.76
C GLN A 109 3.57 18.75 -10.31
N HIS A 110 3.47 18.91 -11.63
CA HIS A 110 3.41 20.25 -12.23
C HIS A 110 2.19 21.05 -11.77
N ALA A 111 1.01 20.42 -11.67
CA ALA A 111 -0.20 21.08 -11.19
C ALA A 111 -0.12 21.51 -9.72
N LEU A 112 0.46 20.64 -8.86
CA LEU A 112 0.61 20.87 -7.42
C LEU A 112 1.41 22.14 -7.08
N THR A 113 2.38 22.53 -7.91
CA THR A 113 3.15 23.78 -7.72
C THR A 113 2.30 25.06 -7.67
N ASN A 114 1.04 24.99 -8.12
CA ASN A 114 0.10 26.10 -8.14
C ASN A 114 -1.01 25.97 -7.08
N LEU A 115 -0.96 24.97 -6.21
CA LEU A 115 -1.96 24.70 -5.16
C LEU A 115 -1.40 25.00 -3.78
N GLU A 116 -2.30 25.10 -2.80
CA GLU A 116 -1.94 25.30 -1.39
C GLU A 116 -1.13 24.13 -0.85
N THR A 117 -0.26 24.40 0.14
CA THR A 117 0.63 23.39 0.74
C THR A 117 -0.14 22.17 1.24
N SER A 118 -1.31 22.35 1.84
CA SER A 118 -2.12 21.22 2.32
C SER A 118 -2.56 20.26 1.21
N VAL A 119 -2.78 20.76 -0.01
CA VAL A 119 -3.05 19.91 -1.17
C VAL A 119 -1.77 19.22 -1.63
N GLN A 120 -0.64 19.92 -1.63
CA GLN A 120 0.65 19.32 -2.00
C GLN A 120 0.99 18.14 -1.07
N GLU A 121 0.86 18.33 0.23
CA GLU A 121 1.13 17.33 1.27
C GLU A 121 0.25 16.07 1.09
N VAL A 122 -1.01 16.23 0.67
CA VAL A 122 -1.87 15.07 0.38
C VAL A 122 -1.29 14.19 -0.73
N PHE A 123 -0.71 14.80 -1.77
CA PHE A 123 -0.15 14.08 -2.92
C PHE A 123 1.33 13.69 -2.77
N GLU A 124 1.94 13.94 -1.60
CA GLU A 124 3.24 13.36 -1.25
C GLU A 124 3.14 11.84 -1.02
N GLU A 125 1.95 11.36 -0.70
CA GLU A 125 1.63 9.96 -0.48
C GLU A 125 0.55 9.50 -1.47
N SER A 126 0.41 8.18 -1.63
CA SER A 126 -0.53 7.62 -2.61
C SER A 126 -1.95 7.58 -2.07
N LEU A 127 -2.92 7.96 -2.92
CA LEU A 127 -4.36 7.78 -2.66
C LEU A 127 -4.89 6.42 -3.15
N HIS A 128 -4.01 5.50 -3.54
CA HIS A 128 -4.41 4.15 -3.95
C HIS A 128 -5.08 3.42 -2.77
N ASP A 129 -6.17 2.70 -3.08
CA ASP A 129 -7.08 2.01 -2.14
C ASP A 129 -7.85 2.92 -1.18
N ALA A 130 -7.78 4.24 -1.39
CA ALA A 130 -8.57 5.17 -0.60
C ALA A 130 -10.06 5.09 -0.99
N THR A 131 -10.95 5.29 -0.02
CA THR A 131 -12.41 5.09 -0.19
C THR A 131 -13.18 6.36 0.08
N ILE A 132 -14.18 6.67 -0.75
CA ILE A 132 -15.09 7.80 -0.49
C ILE A 132 -15.97 7.46 0.72
N GLN A 133 -15.82 8.19 1.82
CA GLN A 133 -16.69 8.06 3.00
C GLN A 133 -17.86 9.03 2.99
N CYS A 134 -17.67 10.23 2.45
CA CYS A 134 -18.71 11.25 2.45
C CYS A 134 -18.65 12.12 1.21
N LEU A 135 -19.83 12.53 0.74
CA LEU A 135 -20.03 13.45 -0.37
C LEU A 135 -20.97 14.57 0.08
N LYS A 136 -20.48 15.82 0.08
CA LYS A 136 -21.28 16.99 0.44
C LYS A 136 -21.25 17.98 -0.71
N ARG A 137 -22.42 18.21 -1.31
CA ARG A 137 -22.60 19.23 -2.35
C ARG A 137 -23.27 20.45 -1.75
N LYS A 138 -22.72 21.63 -2.02
CA LYS A 138 -23.31 22.91 -1.61
C LYS A 138 -23.02 23.95 -2.67
N ASP A 139 -24.07 24.61 -3.16
CA ASP A 139 -23.96 25.63 -4.21
C ASP A 139 -23.17 25.10 -5.42
N ASN A 140 -22.01 25.70 -5.72
CA ASN A 140 -21.11 25.29 -6.80
C ASN A 140 -19.82 24.65 -6.26
N SER A 141 -19.88 23.98 -5.12
CA SER A 141 -18.77 23.23 -4.55
C SER A 141 -19.14 21.78 -4.21
N LEU A 142 -18.11 20.94 -4.24
CA LEU A 142 -18.17 19.54 -3.83
C LEU A 142 -17.07 19.32 -2.79
N GLN A 143 -17.46 18.82 -1.62
CA GLN A 143 -16.54 18.25 -0.66
C GLN A 143 -16.62 16.72 -0.73
N ILE A 144 -15.48 16.07 -0.82
CA ILE A 144 -15.34 14.62 -0.69
C ILE A 144 -14.44 14.32 0.49
N ASP A 145 -14.91 13.45 1.38
CA ASP A 145 -14.11 12.92 2.48
C ASP A 145 -13.66 11.51 2.07
N ILE A 146 -12.35 11.29 2.04
CA ILE A 146 -11.71 10.05 1.62
C ILE A 146 -11.00 9.44 2.81
N ASN A 147 -11.26 8.16 3.08
CA ASN A 147 -10.55 7.36 4.06
C ASN A 147 -9.43 6.59 3.39
N THR A 148 -8.22 6.70 3.94
CA THR A 148 -7.05 6.00 3.43
C THR A 148 -6.64 4.81 4.28
N ASP A 149 -7.46 4.42 5.28
CA ASP A 149 -7.20 3.21 6.08
C ASP A 149 -7.04 1.99 5.14
N GLY A 150 -5.88 1.34 5.18
CA GLY A 150 -5.54 0.20 4.33
C GLY A 150 -4.78 0.55 3.03
N GLY A 151 -4.62 1.84 2.73
CA GLY A 151 -3.81 2.33 1.62
C GLY A 151 -2.38 2.71 2.04
N PHE A 152 -1.73 3.52 1.22
CA PHE A 152 -0.31 3.90 1.34
C PHE A 152 -0.11 5.35 1.83
N SER A 153 -1.05 5.88 2.61
CA SER A 153 -1.04 7.24 3.13
C SER A 153 -1.08 7.22 4.66
N SER A 154 -0.22 8.03 5.29
CA SER A 154 -0.26 8.25 6.73
C SER A 154 -1.49 9.06 7.14
N LYS A 155 -2.04 9.85 6.22
CA LYS A 155 -3.21 10.73 6.40
C LYS A 155 -4.51 9.93 6.32
N ALA A 156 -4.95 9.41 7.46
CA ALA A 156 -6.13 8.54 7.58
C ALA A 156 -7.43 9.09 6.97
N LEU A 157 -7.68 10.40 7.09
CA LEU A 157 -8.85 11.05 6.50
C LEU A 157 -8.42 12.30 5.74
N ILE A 158 -8.79 12.39 4.47
CA ILE A 158 -8.54 13.54 3.61
C ILE A 158 -9.88 14.14 3.18
N GLN A 159 -10.06 15.44 3.36
CA GLN A 159 -11.22 16.19 2.94
C GLN A 159 -10.84 17.11 1.78
N PHE A 160 -11.13 16.70 0.55
CA PHE A 160 -10.99 17.58 -0.61
C PHE A 160 -12.21 18.47 -0.75
N THR A 161 -11.99 19.76 -1.01
CA THR A 161 -13.04 20.70 -1.40
C THR A 161 -12.72 21.29 -2.76
N PHE A 162 -13.60 21.03 -3.73
CA PHE A 162 -13.58 21.61 -5.07
C PHE A 162 -14.50 22.83 -5.09
N GLU A 163 -13.94 24.02 -5.27
CA GLU A 163 -14.69 25.28 -5.26
C GLU A 163 -14.83 25.86 -6.67
N ASP A 164 -15.98 26.48 -6.94
CA ASP A 164 -16.33 27.03 -8.25
C ASP A 164 -16.17 25.99 -9.36
N ILE A 165 -16.92 24.89 -9.25
CA ILE A 165 -16.94 23.82 -10.24
C ILE A 165 -17.32 24.40 -11.62
N ILE A 166 -16.47 24.14 -12.61
CA ILE A 166 -16.63 24.56 -14.00
C ILE A 166 -17.30 23.44 -14.81
N LYS A 167 -16.86 22.20 -14.57
CA LYS A 167 -17.32 21.01 -15.30
C LYS A 167 -17.12 19.78 -14.43
N GLU A 168 -18.03 18.83 -14.54
CA GLU A 168 -17.91 17.51 -13.93
C GLU A 168 -18.35 16.46 -14.96
N GLU A 169 -17.60 15.38 -15.08
CA GLU A 169 -17.85 14.25 -15.97
C GLU A 169 -17.77 12.97 -15.16
N PHE A 170 -18.71 12.07 -15.44
CA PHE A 170 -18.81 10.77 -14.80
C PHE A 170 -19.35 9.78 -15.85
N ASP A 171 -18.73 8.61 -15.95
CA ASP A 171 -19.33 7.48 -16.66
C ASP A 171 -20.37 6.76 -15.77
N GLU A 172 -20.13 6.72 -14.46
CA GLU A 172 -21.05 6.25 -13.42
C GLU A 172 -21.18 7.25 -12.27
N PRO A 173 -22.34 7.33 -11.58
CA PRO A 173 -22.53 8.28 -10.49
C PRO A 173 -21.46 8.18 -9.39
N LEU A 174 -20.93 9.33 -8.97
CA LEU A 174 -20.05 9.42 -7.81
C LEU A 174 -20.84 9.05 -6.54
N GLN A 175 -20.34 8.06 -5.79
CA GLN A 175 -21.01 7.51 -4.62
C GLN A 175 -20.02 7.14 -3.50
N VAL A 176 -20.55 6.99 -2.30
CA VAL A 176 -19.80 6.47 -1.13
C VAL A 176 -19.35 5.04 -1.43
N ASP A 177 -18.25 4.64 -0.80
CA ASP A 177 -17.59 3.33 -0.93
C ASP A 177 -16.94 3.06 -2.30
N GLN A 178 -16.74 4.09 -3.15
CA GLN A 178 -15.90 3.97 -4.34
C GLN A 178 -14.40 4.02 -4.00
N TRP A 179 -13.63 3.13 -4.60
CA TRP A 179 -12.21 2.89 -4.31
C TRP A 179 -11.31 3.55 -5.34
N PHE A 180 -10.44 4.45 -4.91
CA PHE A 180 -9.43 5.11 -5.72
C PHE A 180 -8.35 4.11 -6.12
N ILE A 181 -8.09 3.96 -7.41
CA ILE A 181 -6.97 3.16 -7.91
C ILE A 181 -5.92 4.06 -8.56
N TYR A 182 -6.36 4.86 -9.53
CA TYR A 182 -5.48 5.77 -10.25
C TYR A 182 -6.07 7.16 -10.26
N TYR A 183 -5.20 8.17 -10.29
CA TYR A 183 -5.63 9.55 -10.35
C TYR A 183 -4.62 10.40 -11.10
N GLU A 184 -5.10 11.50 -11.64
CA GLU A 184 -4.28 12.48 -12.34
C GLU A 184 -4.81 13.88 -12.04
N LEU A 185 -3.91 14.80 -11.73
CA LEU A 185 -4.22 16.21 -11.53
C LEU A 185 -3.56 17.03 -12.64
N GLN A 186 -4.32 17.90 -13.30
CA GLN A 186 -3.82 18.78 -14.34
C GLN A 186 -4.13 20.24 -14.03
N LYS A 187 -3.16 21.13 -14.26
CA LYS A 187 -3.42 22.57 -14.31
C LYS A 187 -4.12 22.90 -15.63
N VAL A 188 -5.26 23.57 -15.56
CA VAL A 188 -5.97 24.08 -16.74
C VAL A 188 -6.07 25.60 -16.70
N ARG A 189 -6.48 26.22 -17.82
CA ARG A 189 -6.51 27.68 -17.97
C ARG A 189 -7.28 28.40 -16.85
N GLU A 190 -8.42 27.83 -16.44
CA GLU A 190 -9.35 28.46 -15.50
C GLU A 190 -9.32 27.83 -14.10
N GLY A 191 -8.37 26.94 -13.81
CA GLY A 191 -8.38 26.20 -12.55
C GLY A 191 -7.55 24.93 -12.60
N PHE A 192 -8.12 23.85 -12.09
CA PHE A 192 -7.52 22.53 -12.00
C PHE A 192 -8.53 21.48 -12.43
N ALA A 193 -8.04 20.43 -13.07
CA ALA A 193 -8.83 19.26 -13.41
C ALA A 193 -8.27 18.08 -12.63
N PHE A 194 -9.13 17.36 -11.92
CA PHE A 194 -8.78 16.16 -11.17
C PHE A 194 -9.56 14.98 -11.73
N ARG A 195 -8.85 13.91 -12.06
CA ARG A 195 -9.41 12.66 -12.58
C ARG A 195 -9.09 11.52 -11.63
N VAL A 196 -10.06 10.63 -11.45
CA VAL A 196 -9.93 9.41 -10.67
C VAL A 196 -10.52 8.24 -11.46
N LEU A 197 -9.81 7.11 -11.45
CA LEU A 197 -10.34 5.81 -11.86
C LEU A 197 -10.65 4.99 -10.62
N PHE A 198 -11.88 4.49 -10.56
CA PHE A 198 -12.39 3.65 -9.48
C PHE A 198 -12.35 2.16 -9.84
N GLU A 199 -12.30 1.27 -8.83
CA GLU A 199 -12.42 -0.19 -9.03
C GLU A 199 -13.83 -0.73 -8.81
N CYS A 200 -14.53 -0.28 -7.78
CA CYS A 200 -15.81 -0.84 -7.37
C CYS A 200 -16.89 0.26 -7.23
N PRO A 201 -17.79 0.42 -8.23
CA PRO A 201 -17.70 -0.12 -9.58
C PRO A 201 -16.57 0.53 -10.41
N LYS A 202 -16.16 -0.12 -11.51
CA LYS A 202 -15.18 0.42 -12.46
C LYS A 202 -15.72 1.67 -13.15
N ALA A 203 -15.24 2.83 -12.73
CA ALA A 203 -15.73 4.13 -13.18
C ALA A 203 -14.59 5.13 -13.38
N GLU A 204 -14.80 6.10 -14.24
CA GLU A 204 -13.97 7.28 -14.46
C GLU A 204 -14.74 8.54 -14.06
N TRP A 205 -14.17 9.29 -13.12
CA TRP A 205 -14.71 10.58 -12.70
C TRP A 205 -13.69 11.68 -12.96
N THR A 206 -14.16 12.80 -13.48
CA THR A 206 -13.34 14.00 -13.72
C THR A 206 -14.08 15.24 -13.23
N ILE A 207 -13.43 16.02 -12.39
CA ILE A 207 -13.94 17.32 -11.92
C ILE A 207 -12.98 18.43 -12.31
N VAL A 208 -13.53 19.54 -12.82
CA VAL A 208 -12.79 20.76 -13.13
C VAL A 208 -13.33 21.86 -12.25
N ALA A 209 -12.47 22.47 -11.45
CA ALA A 209 -12.82 23.51 -10.48
C ALA A 209 -11.78 24.63 -10.51
N LYS A 210 -12.16 25.84 -10.09
CA LYS A 210 -11.19 26.95 -10.04
C LYS A 210 -10.14 26.72 -8.96
N ASN A 211 -10.59 26.25 -7.79
CA ASN A 211 -9.75 25.98 -6.64
C ASN A 211 -9.99 24.57 -6.11
N ILE A 212 -8.92 23.96 -5.62
CA ILE A 212 -8.94 22.72 -4.87
C ILE A 212 -8.30 23.02 -3.53
N LYS A 213 -8.97 22.63 -2.44
CA LYS A 213 -8.46 22.70 -1.08
C LYS A 213 -8.43 21.29 -0.50
N ALA A 214 -7.53 21.08 0.44
CA ALA A 214 -7.48 19.86 1.21
C ALA A 214 -7.29 20.19 2.70
N GLU A 215 -7.99 19.44 3.54
CA GLU A 215 -7.66 19.24 4.94
C GLU A 215 -7.43 17.75 5.15
N TYR A 216 -6.59 17.38 6.09
CA TYR A 216 -6.34 15.98 6.38
C TYR A 216 -6.09 15.75 7.87
N PHE A 217 -6.33 14.52 8.30
CA PHE A 217 -6.22 14.10 9.68
C PHE A 217 -5.58 12.71 9.79
N TYR A 218 -4.94 12.48 10.92
CA TYR A 218 -4.26 11.25 11.26
C TYR A 218 -5.07 10.43 12.26
N ARG A 219 -4.83 9.11 12.26
CA ARG A 219 -5.22 8.26 13.39
C ARG A 219 -4.30 8.54 14.57
N PRO A 220 -4.82 8.60 15.81
CA PRO A 220 -3.96 8.54 16.99
C PRO A 220 -3.12 7.26 16.97
N ALA A 221 -1.86 7.29 17.42
CA ALA A 221 -0.99 6.11 17.40
C ALA A 221 -1.64 4.89 18.07
N THR A 222 -2.33 5.11 19.20
CA THR A 222 -2.99 4.04 19.94
C THR A 222 -4.12 3.37 19.16
N TYR A 223 -4.79 4.07 18.24
CA TYR A 223 -5.78 3.45 17.36
C TYR A 223 -5.14 2.34 16.53
N GLN A 224 -4.01 2.66 15.89
CA GLN A 224 -3.31 1.72 15.02
C GLN A 224 -2.79 0.52 15.82
N LYS A 225 -2.15 0.76 16.97
CA LYS A 225 -1.69 -0.31 17.88
C LYS A 225 -2.81 -1.27 18.26
N LEU A 226 -3.94 -0.74 18.73
CA LEU A 226 -5.07 -1.56 19.14
C LEU A 226 -5.71 -2.31 17.97
N LYS A 227 -5.73 -1.71 16.77
CA LYS A 227 -6.22 -2.35 15.55
C LYS A 227 -5.34 -3.54 15.18
N ASP A 228 -4.01 -3.37 15.16
CA ASP A 228 -3.07 -4.43 14.78
C ASP A 228 -3.03 -5.56 15.82
N GLU A 229 -3.20 -5.23 17.09
CA GLU A 229 -3.30 -6.22 18.17
C GLU A 229 -4.68 -6.90 18.24
N ASN A 230 -5.63 -6.53 17.37
CA ASN A 230 -7.04 -6.98 17.41
C ASN A 230 -7.75 -6.69 18.75
N LYS A 231 -7.33 -5.65 19.47
CA LYS A 231 -7.89 -5.23 20.78
C LYS A 231 -8.79 -4.00 20.70
N LEU A 232 -8.92 -3.38 19.54
CA LEU A 232 -9.71 -2.15 19.37
C LEU A 232 -11.16 -2.34 19.81
N GLU A 233 -11.80 -3.44 19.38
CA GLU A 233 -13.18 -3.78 19.74
C GLU A 233 -13.34 -4.23 21.21
N GLU A 234 -12.25 -4.66 21.85
CA GLU A 234 -12.23 -5.07 23.26
C GLU A 234 -12.02 -3.87 24.21
N THR A 235 -11.52 -2.75 23.68
CA THR A 235 -11.17 -1.56 24.45
C THR A 235 -12.40 -0.68 24.62
N THR A 236 -12.70 -0.26 25.85
CA THR A 236 -13.79 0.69 26.07
C THR A 236 -13.39 2.10 25.62
N LEU A 237 -14.37 2.94 25.27
CA LEU A 237 -14.10 4.34 24.89
C LEU A 237 -13.35 5.09 25.98
N GLU A 238 -13.70 4.85 27.25
CA GLU A 238 -13.04 5.49 28.39
C GLU A 238 -11.58 5.06 28.53
N GLU A 239 -11.26 3.80 28.26
CA GLU A 239 -9.88 3.30 28.26
C GLU A 239 -9.09 3.89 27.10
N TYR A 240 -9.67 3.87 25.90
CA TYR A 240 -9.04 4.45 24.71
C TYR A 240 -8.72 5.94 24.90
N LEU A 241 -9.67 6.76 25.35
CA LEU A 241 -9.44 8.20 25.55
C LEU A 241 -8.33 8.50 26.57
N LYS A 242 -8.12 7.63 27.56
CA LYS A 242 -7.02 7.78 28.55
C LYS A 242 -5.65 7.49 27.96
N THR A 243 -5.59 6.77 26.83
CA THR A 243 -4.33 6.46 26.14
C THR A 243 -3.92 7.53 25.12
N LEU A 244 -4.82 8.47 24.82
CA LEU A 244 -4.56 9.55 23.87
C LEU A 244 -3.60 10.58 24.48
N ASN A 245 -2.69 11.10 23.67
CA ASN A 245 -1.77 12.14 24.07
C ASN A 245 -2.54 13.43 24.43
N PRO A 246 -2.48 13.93 25.69
CA PRO A 246 -3.27 15.08 26.12
C PRO A 246 -2.80 16.42 25.54
N ASP A 247 -1.62 16.48 24.92
CA ASP A 247 -1.08 17.68 24.31
C ASP A 247 -1.59 17.91 22.88
N PHE A 248 -2.33 16.95 22.33
CA PHE A 248 -2.88 17.03 20.97
C PHE A 248 -4.34 17.46 20.98
N ASP A 249 -4.72 18.11 19.88
CA ASP A 249 -6.12 18.37 19.56
C ASP A 249 -6.72 17.14 18.86
N TYR A 250 -7.97 16.84 19.20
CA TYR A 250 -8.71 15.72 18.61
C TYR A 250 -10.07 16.17 18.11
N TRP A 251 -10.56 15.47 17.09
CA TRP A 251 -11.86 15.69 16.48
C TRP A 251 -12.64 14.39 16.37
N LEU A 252 -13.94 14.48 16.62
CA LEU A 252 -14.91 13.49 16.17
C LEU A 252 -15.35 13.92 14.77
N ILE A 253 -14.97 13.14 13.76
CA ILE A 253 -15.32 13.39 12.36
C ILE A 253 -16.12 12.20 11.85
N THR A 254 -17.44 12.40 11.72
CA THR A 254 -18.36 11.47 11.08
C THR A 254 -18.88 12.10 9.77
N PRO A 255 -19.60 11.34 8.92
CA PRO A 255 -20.23 11.92 7.73
C PRO A 255 -21.10 13.14 8.04
N ASP A 256 -21.77 13.17 9.19
CA ASP A 256 -22.72 14.23 9.55
C ASP A 256 -22.11 15.34 10.40
N VAL A 257 -21.09 15.04 11.20
CA VAL A 257 -20.55 15.99 12.19
C VAL A 257 -19.03 16.02 12.20
N LYS A 258 -18.49 17.24 12.31
CA LYS A 258 -17.09 17.50 12.63
C LYS A 258 -17.08 18.40 13.86
N LEU A 259 -16.61 17.88 14.98
CA LEU A 259 -16.52 18.63 16.23
C LEU A 259 -15.20 18.36 16.95
N PRO A 260 -14.58 19.38 17.56
CA PRO A 260 -13.45 19.16 18.45
C PRO A 260 -13.92 18.40 19.69
N ILE A 261 -13.15 17.42 20.15
CA ILE A 261 -13.45 16.67 21.36
C ILE A 261 -12.58 17.15 22.51
N GLN A 262 -13.13 17.10 23.71
CA GLN A 262 -12.39 17.26 24.95
C GLN A 262 -12.30 15.87 25.59
N LEU A 263 -11.09 15.40 25.88
CA LEU A 263 -10.87 14.01 26.36
C LEU A 263 -11.63 13.70 27.66
N ASN A 264 -12.02 14.73 28.42
CA ASN A 264 -12.78 14.60 29.67
C ASN A 264 -14.31 14.65 29.49
N ASP A 265 -14.83 14.85 28.27
CA ASP A 265 -16.28 14.96 28.00
C ASP A 265 -16.82 13.85 27.09
N ILE A 266 -16.89 12.64 27.65
CA ILE A 266 -17.34 11.41 26.98
C ILE A 266 -18.78 11.52 26.46
N LYS A 267 -19.62 12.41 27.02
CA LYS A 267 -21.04 12.54 26.61
C LYS A 267 -21.19 12.98 25.16
N GLN A 268 -20.18 13.67 24.61
CA GLN A 268 -20.18 14.10 23.21
C GLN A 268 -20.00 12.94 22.23
N LEU A 269 -19.41 11.83 22.69
CA LEU A 269 -18.96 10.71 21.86
C LEU A 269 -19.91 9.50 21.87
N ASN A 270 -20.78 9.37 22.89
CA ASN A 270 -21.73 8.25 23.05
C ASN A 270 -22.91 8.25 22.04
N ARG A 271 -22.85 9.04 20.97
CA ARG A 271 -23.90 9.10 19.93
C ARG A 271 -23.68 8.09 18.80
N GLU A 272 -22.45 7.62 18.62
CA GLU A 272 -22.06 6.71 17.54
C GLU A 272 -21.93 5.27 18.06
N SER A 273 -22.23 4.28 17.22
CA SER A 273 -22.15 2.88 17.60
C SER A 273 -20.71 2.40 17.82
N ASN A 274 -19.71 3.03 17.18
CA ASN A 274 -18.27 2.79 17.37
C ASN A 274 -17.47 4.10 17.20
N PRO A 275 -17.36 4.94 18.23
CA PRO A 275 -16.78 6.28 18.12
C PRO A 275 -15.28 6.28 17.82
N PHE A 276 -14.56 5.19 18.09
CA PHE A 276 -13.10 5.10 17.87
C PHE A 276 -12.70 5.35 16.42
N HIS A 277 -13.44 4.79 15.46
CA HIS A 277 -13.17 4.94 14.03
C HIS A 277 -13.41 6.36 13.52
N PHE A 278 -13.96 7.25 14.34
CA PHE A 278 -14.25 8.63 14.01
C PHE A 278 -13.41 9.62 14.80
N ILE A 279 -12.48 9.16 15.64
CA ILE A 279 -11.54 10.03 16.37
C ILE A 279 -10.28 10.20 15.54
N TYR A 280 -9.94 11.47 15.29
CA TYR A 280 -8.76 11.86 14.52
C TYR A 280 -8.01 12.99 15.21
N THR A 281 -6.76 13.19 14.81
CA THR A 281 -5.92 14.32 15.23
C THR A 281 -5.26 14.98 14.01
N ASN A 282 -4.78 16.21 14.16
CA ASN A 282 -4.01 16.92 13.13
C ASN A 282 -2.49 16.73 13.29
N VAL A 283 -2.05 15.96 14.29
CA VAL A 283 -0.64 15.66 14.53
C VAL A 283 -0.36 14.20 14.16
N TYR A 284 0.61 13.98 13.29
CA TYR A 284 1.09 12.63 13.03
C TYR A 284 1.87 12.12 14.24
N GLU A 285 1.53 10.93 14.70
CA GLU A 285 2.25 10.20 15.74
C GLU A 285 2.59 8.82 15.18
N ASP A 286 3.88 8.50 15.08
CA ASP A 286 4.32 7.19 14.61
C ASP A 286 3.92 6.13 15.65
N PRO A 287 2.98 5.21 15.30
CA PRO A 287 2.53 4.18 16.23
C PRO A 287 3.67 3.24 16.65
N TYR A 288 4.74 3.14 15.89
CA TYR A 288 5.85 2.24 16.16
C TYR A 288 7.13 2.98 16.56
N ALA A 289 7.05 4.26 16.96
CA ALA A 289 8.21 5.03 17.40
C ALA A 289 9.02 4.32 18.51
N TYR A 290 8.35 3.58 19.40
CA TYR A 290 8.99 2.81 20.47
C TYR A 290 9.88 1.67 19.95
N LEU A 291 9.69 1.22 18.70
CA LEU A 291 10.56 0.24 18.04
C LEU A 291 11.92 0.82 17.66
N ALA A 292 12.06 2.15 17.64
CA ALA A 292 13.32 2.86 17.45
C ALA A 292 14.05 3.17 18.77
N GLU A 293 13.43 2.90 19.93
CA GLU A 293 14.11 3.13 21.20
C GLU A 293 15.27 2.14 21.40
N PRO A 294 16.50 2.64 21.63
CA PRO A 294 17.69 1.81 21.65
C PRO A 294 17.67 0.82 22.82
N ILE A 295 18.10 -0.40 22.54
CA ILE A 295 18.31 -1.44 23.55
C ILE A 295 19.71 -1.29 24.14
N ALA A 296 19.83 -1.49 25.46
CA ALA A 296 21.11 -1.45 26.14
C ALA A 296 22.08 -2.50 25.59
N LYS A 297 23.36 -2.13 25.46
CA LYS A 297 24.38 -2.95 24.79
C LYS A 297 24.51 -4.35 25.39
N GLU A 298 24.32 -4.46 26.70
CA GLU A 298 24.43 -5.70 27.47
C GLU A 298 23.29 -6.69 27.13
N ASP A 299 22.13 -6.16 26.75
CA ASP A 299 20.93 -6.94 26.46
C ASP A 299 20.76 -7.25 24.97
N LEU A 300 21.34 -6.43 24.08
CA LEU A 300 21.17 -6.49 22.62
C LEU A 300 21.24 -7.90 22.03
N GLU A 301 22.26 -8.69 22.39
CA GLU A 301 22.44 -10.03 21.84
C GLU A 301 21.31 -10.98 22.25
N ALA A 302 20.90 -10.94 23.52
CA ALA A 302 19.83 -11.78 24.03
C ALA A 302 18.48 -11.35 23.44
N THR A 303 18.27 -10.04 23.32
CA THR A 303 17.05 -9.44 22.75
C THR A 303 16.89 -9.80 21.27
N ALA A 304 17.96 -9.69 20.47
CA ALA A 304 17.95 -10.04 19.04
C ALA A 304 17.69 -11.53 18.77
N LEU A 305 17.99 -12.40 19.74
CA LEU A 305 17.79 -13.85 19.66
C LEU A 305 16.56 -14.33 20.44
N SER A 306 15.78 -13.41 21.01
CA SER A 306 14.58 -13.74 21.81
C SER A 306 13.45 -14.27 20.95
N SER A 307 12.40 -14.84 21.53
CA SER A 307 11.16 -15.20 20.82
C SER A 307 10.18 -14.04 20.65
N GLU A 308 10.45 -12.91 21.30
CA GLU A 308 9.57 -11.74 21.31
C GLU A 308 9.86 -10.86 20.11
N LEU A 309 8.98 -10.88 19.10
CA LEU A 309 9.20 -10.20 17.83
C LEU A 309 9.47 -8.70 17.99
N GLU A 310 8.71 -8.03 18.85
CA GLU A 310 8.88 -6.60 19.14
C GLU A 310 10.28 -6.27 19.65
N LEU A 311 10.79 -7.10 20.57
CA LEU A 311 12.13 -6.97 21.12
C LEU A 311 13.19 -7.25 20.07
N GLN A 312 13.01 -8.29 19.24
CA GLN A 312 13.92 -8.55 18.13
C GLN A 312 14.02 -7.35 17.19
N VAL A 313 12.89 -6.77 16.78
CA VAL A 313 12.86 -5.60 15.88
C VAL A 313 13.61 -4.42 16.51
N ARG A 314 13.39 -4.14 17.80
CA ARG A 314 14.14 -3.09 18.52
C ARG A 314 15.63 -3.32 18.56
N ALA A 315 16.05 -4.56 18.84
CA ALA A 315 17.47 -4.91 18.88
C ALA A 315 18.12 -4.75 17.49
N TRP A 316 17.43 -5.18 16.43
CA TRP A 316 17.88 -5.00 15.06
C TRP A 316 17.95 -3.53 14.65
N ASN A 317 16.95 -2.71 14.98
CA ASN A 317 16.95 -1.27 14.72
C ASN A 317 18.13 -0.59 15.44
N THR A 318 18.39 -0.94 16.71
CA THR A 318 19.54 -0.42 17.48
C THR A 318 20.87 -0.75 16.80
N MET A 319 21.03 -1.99 16.32
CA MET A 319 22.23 -2.43 15.60
C MET A 319 22.34 -1.77 14.21
N TYR A 320 21.22 -1.56 13.53
CA TYR A 320 21.16 -0.93 12.21
C TYR A 320 21.56 0.55 12.23
N GLU A 321 21.12 1.29 13.24
CA GLU A 321 21.41 2.71 13.40
C GLU A 321 22.88 2.96 13.78
N ASN A 322 23.49 2.07 14.57
CA ASN A 322 24.87 2.21 15.02
C ASN A 322 25.70 0.93 14.75
N PRO A 323 25.93 0.57 13.49
CA PRO A 323 26.50 -0.74 13.11
C PRO A 323 27.94 -0.91 13.59
N ILE A 324 28.76 0.15 13.50
CA ILE A 324 30.17 0.11 13.90
C ILE A 324 30.33 -0.15 15.41
N GLU A 325 29.51 0.49 16.24
CA GLU A 325 29.57 0.33 17.70
C GLU A 325 29.16 -1.07 18.16
N HIS A 326 28.29 -1.72 17.39
CA HIS A 326 27.71 -3.02 17.68
C HIS A 326 28.29 -4.16 16.84
N ALA A 327 29.37 -3.93 16.09
CA ALA A 327 29.95 -4.90 15.15
C ALA A 327 30.19 -6.28 15.79
N ASP A 328 30.75 -6.32 17.01
CA ASP A 328 31.00 -7.57 17.72
C ASP A 328 29.70 -8.33 18.06
N ILE A 329 28.62 -7.61 18.39
CA ILE A 329 27.32 -8.21 18.72
C ILE A 329 26.64 -8.69 17.44
N ILE A 330 26.62 -7.86 16.40
CA ILE A 330 26.05 -8.16 15.08
C ILE A 330 26.60 -9.48 14.54
N ASN A 331 27.92 -9.65 14.55
CA ASN A 331 28.55 -10.88 14.07
C ASN A 331 28.18 -12.11 14.92
N ARG A 332 28.07 -11.96 16.25
CA ARG A 332 27.63 -13.07 17.11
C ARG A 332 26.17 -13.43 16.86
N VAL A 333 25.28 -12.45 16.74
CA VAL A 333 23.86 -12.67 16.43
C VAL A 333 23.70 -13.35 15.07
N LEU A 334 24.30 -12.79 14.01
CA LEU A 334 24.23 -13.34 12.65
C LEU A 334 24.82 -14.75 12.55
N SER A 335 25.86 -15.07 13.33
CA SER A 335 26.40 -16.44 13.39
C SER A 335 25.41 -17.46 13.96
N LYS A 336 24.56 -17.04 14.90
CA LYS A 336 23.63 -17.92 15.65
C LYS A 336 22.26 -18.05 15.00
N ILE A 337 21.81 -17.04 14.26
CA ILE A 337 20.48 -17.04 13.64
C ILE A 337 20.37 -18.11 12.57
N VAL A 338 19.23 -18.79 12.53
CA VAL A 338 18.87 -19.71 11.45
C VAL A 338 18.01 -18.94 10.44
N LYS A 339 18.44 -18.95 9.18
CA LYS A 339 17.65 -18.38 8.08
C LYS A 339 16.42 -19.25 7.87
N THR A 340 15.26 -18.63 7.85
CA THR A 340 13.95 -19.23 7.56
C THR A 340 13.28 -18.36 6.50
N GLU A 341 12.27 -18.90 5.81
CA GLU A 341 11.49 -18.12 4.84
C GLU A 341 10.88 -16.86 5.47
N GLN A 342 10.48 -16.95 6.74
CA GLN A 342 9.88 -15.83 7.49
C GLN A 342 10.86 -14.69 7.78
N ASN A 343 12.17 -14.96 7.86
CA ASN A 343 13.17 -13.94 8.21
C ASN A 343 14.18 -13.66 7.08
N GLU A 344 14.09 -14.37 5.95
CA GLU A 344 15.03 -14.25 4.84
C GLU A 344 15.12 -12.82 4.31
N MET A 345 13.98 -12.18 3.99
CA MET A 345 13.97 -10.82 3.45
C MET A 345 14.54 -9.81 4.46
N LEU A 346 14.22 -9.97 5.75
CA LEU A 346 14.73 -9.13 6.82
C LEU A 346 16.26 -9.27 6.95
N LEU A 347 16.75 -10.51 7.00
CA LEU A 347 18.18 -10.80 7.08
C LEU A 347 18.92 -10.29 5.85
N TYR A 348 18.35 -10.43 4.66
CA TYR A 348 18.92 -9.89 3.42
C TYR A 348 19.19 -8.38 3.54
N VAL A 349 18.21 -7.60 4.02
CA VAL A 349 18.36 -6.15 4.21
C VAL A 349 19.47 -5.82 5.21
N TYR A 350 19.45 -6.46 6.39
CA TYR A 350 20.44 -6.18 7.44
C TYR A 350 21.85 -6.62 7.06
N VAL A 351 22.01 -7.83 6.51
CA VAL A 351 23.31 -8.35 6.10
C VAL A 351 23.93 -7.48 5.00
N ASN A 352 23.15 -7.06 4.01
CA ASN A 352 23.65 -6.15 2.97
C ASN A 352 24.08 -4.79 3.52
N HIS A 353 23.32 -4.22 4.44
CA HIS A 353 23.69 -2.98 5.13
C HIS A 353 25.02 -3.14 5.88
N PHE A 354 25.13 -4.15 6.74
CA PHE A 354 26.34 -4.38 7.54
C PHE A 354 27.57 -4.77 6.70
N TYR A 355 27.37 -5.43 5.57
CA TYR A 355 28.44 -5.71 4.61
C TYR A 355 28.98 -4.42 3.98
N LYS A 356 28.09 -3.51 3.56
CA LYS A 356 28.47 -2.19 3.02
C LYS A 356 29.20 -1.32 4.04
N GLU A 357 28.83 -1.43 5.31
CA GLU A 357 29.52 -0.79 6.43
C GLU A 357 30.88 -1.44 6.78
N GLY A 358 31.21 -2.59 6.18
CA GLY A 358 32.51 -3.26 6.33
C GLY A 358 32.75 -3.90 7.71
N ILE A 359 31.67 -4.23 8.44
CA ILE A 359 31.76 -4.74 9.82
C ILE A 359 31.62 -6.26 9.95
N LEU A 360 31.26 -6.96 8.87
CA LEU A 360 31.06 -8.41 8.89
C LEU A 360 32.38 -9.18 8.83
N ILE A 361 32.52 -10.21 9.66
CA ILE A 361 33.68 -11.12 9.64
C ILE A 361 33.50 -12.18 8.55
N GLU A 362 34.62 -12.75 8.09
CA GLU A 362 34.69 -13.73 7.00
C GLU A 362 33.69 -14.90 7.18
N ALA A 363 33.61 -15.48 8.38
CA ALA A 363 32.68 -16.58 8.66
C ALA A 363 31.19 -16.20 8.50
N VAL A 364 30.82 -14.93 8.75
CA VAL A 364 29.45 -14.44 8.55
C VAL A 364 29.22 -14.15 7.06
N ILE A 365 30.20 -13.58 6.37
CA ILE A 365 30.14 -13.35 4.91
C ILE A 365 29.94 -14.67 4.17
N GLU A 366 30.70 -15.72 4.52
CA GLU A 366 30.55 -17.06 3.92
C GLU A 366 29.15 -17.64 4.17
N LYS A 367 28.60 -17.44 5.36
CA LYS A 367 27.26 -17.94 5.73
C LYS A 367 26.14 -17.31 4.90
N TYR A 368 26.27 -16.03 4.55
CA TYR A 368 25.25 -15.27 3.81
C TYR A 368 25.70 -14.90 2.39
N GLN A 369 26.60 -15.70 1.81
CA GLN A 369 27.21 -15.38 0.50
C GLN A 369 26.17 -15.24 -0.61
N ASP A 370 25.09 -16.02 -0.56
CA ASP A 370 24.01 -15.98 -1.55
C ASP A 370 23.20 -14.66 -1.46
N ASP A 371 23.12 -14.06 -0.28
CA ASP A 371 22.40 -12.80 -0.03
C ASP A 371 23.21 -11.55 -0.42
N LEU A 372 24.52 -11.70 -0.68
CA LEU A 372 25.44 -10.60 -0.97
C LEU A 372 25.76 -10.42 -2.46
N ASN A 373 25.41 -11.38 -3.30
CA ASN A 373 25.81 -11.43 -4.73
C ASN A 373 24.66 -11.13 -5.71
N CYS A 374 23.53 -10.61 -5.23
CA CYS A 374 22.35 -10.28 -6.04
C CYS A 374 22.24 -8.78 -6.36
#